data_AF-A0A7S2D792-F1
#
_entry.id   AF-A0A7S2D792-F1
#
_cell.length_a   1.000
_cell.length_b   1.000
_cell.length_c   1.000
_cell.angle_alpha   90.00
_cell.angle_beta   90.00
_cell.angle_gamma   90.00
#
_symmetry.space_group_name_H-M   'P 1'
#
loop_
_entity.id
_entity.type
_entity.pdbx_description
1 polymer ?
#
loop_
_entity_poly.entity_id
_entity_poly.type
_entity_poly.pdbx_seq_one_letter_code
_entity_poly.pdbx_strand_id
1 'polypeptide(L)'
;HSVAAGHKSMASMEPATKKAKTEEAPAAAVEETPAIEGDDVVEHSMNINAAVDKAYEGKNFTELCEAPISALQGIAEWTDDLVSGFPRPVPLTIGKLGKWKYFLWARAITVLAEKEIEGKREKGISININKGLDVAHEHKSLKEICALPPSALQGIAERSDPDFASIRIHTIGDLGKWKFAHWAAAIVSMAELEHVDVSAHK
;
A
#
# COMPACT_ATOMS: atom_id res chain seq x y z
N HIS A 1 60.73 36.85 -18.90
CA HIS A 1 62.19 36.62 -18.80
C HIS A 1 62.42 35.29 -18.09
N SER A 2 62.75 34.23 -18.85
CA SER A 2 63.37 32.97 -18.37
C SER A 2 63.62 32.13 -19.65
N VAL A 3 64.78 32.17 -20.33
CA VAL A 3 66.07 31.49 -20.06
C VAL A 3 65.85 29.99 -19.78
N ALA A 4 65.87 29.09 -20.78
CA ALA A 4 66.96 28.53 -21.61
C ALA A 4 67.67 27.29 -21.02
N ALA A 5 67.88 26.30 -21.92
CA ALA A 5 68.79 25.14 -21.87
C ALA A 5 68.43 23.98 -20.90
N GLY A 6 68.59 22.70 -21.24
CA GLY A 6 69.21 22.02 -22.38
C GLY A 6 69.41 20.52 -22.07
N HIS A 7 70.00 19.79 -23.03
CA HIS A 7 70.51 18.39 -23.01
C HIS A 7 69.53 17.28 -23.46
N LYS A 8 69.68 16.77 -24.70
CA LYS A 8 70.56 15.66 -25.19
C LYS A 8 70.08 14.29 -24.66
N SER A 9 69.39 13.47 -25.46
CA SER A 9 69.88 12.56 -26.53
C SER A 9 70.55 11.29 -26.04
N MET A 10 69.90 10.15 -26.32
CA MET A 10 70.38 8.87 -26.90
C MET A 10 69.61 7.71 -26.27
N ALA A 11 68.68 7.10 -27.01
CA ALA A 11 68.89 5.99 -27.95
C ALA A 11 68.50 4.65 -27.29
N SER A 12 67.45 4.01 -27.80
CA SER A 12 67.59 2.74 -28.54
C SER A 12 66.30 1.92 -28.60
N MET A 13 65.97 1.54 -29.84
CA MET A 13 65.46 0.23 -30.26
C MET A 13 64.05 -0.20 -29.83
N GLU A 14 63.10 0.01 -30.75
CA GLU A 14 62.18 -1.05 -31.20
C GLU A 14 62.96 -2.15 -31.95
N PRO A 15 62.37 -3.30 -32.36
CA PRO A 15 61.09 -3.92 -31.95
C PRO A 15 61.26 -5.43 -31.63
N ALA A 16 60.26 -6.07 -31.02
CA ALA A 16 59.93 -7.48 -31.30
C ALA A 16 58.59 -7.88 -30.68
N THR A 17 57.57 -7.90 -31.52
CA THR A 17 56.31 -8.62 -31.31
C THR A 17 56.57 -10.09 -30.97
N LYS A 18 56.13 -10.54 -29.80
CA LYS A 18 56.02 -11.97 -29.47
C LYS A 18 54.61 -12.29 -29.00
N LYS A 19 54.00 -13.22 -29.73
CA LYS A 19 52.67 -13.82 -29.58
C LYS A 19 52.32 -14.10 -28.12
N ALA A 20 51.22 -13.54 -27.64
CA ALA A 20 50.56 -14.00 -26.43
C ALA A 20 49.95 -15.39 -26.70
N LYS A 21 50.46 -16.38 -25.97
CA LYS A 21 49.96 -17.73 -25.89
C LYS A 21 48.72 -17.68 -24.98
N THR A 22 47.56 -18.00 -25.52
CA THR A 22 46.33 -18.21 -24.75
C THR A 22 46.60 -19.32 -23.73
N GLU A 23 46.61 -18.94 -22.46
CA GLU A 23 46.65 -19.87 -21.35
C GLU A 23 45.22 -20.30 -21.07
N GLU A 24 44.97 -21.56 -21.39
CA GLU A 24 43.74 -22.31 -21.18
C GLU A 24 43.50 -22.42 -19.66
N ALA A 25 42.52 -21.66 -19.17
CA ALA A 25 42.06 -21.77 -17.79
C ALA A 25 41.34 -23.12 -17.60
N PRO A 26 41.53 -23.79 -16.45
CA PRO A 26 41.04 -25.14 -16.25
C PRO A 26 39.51 -25.20 -16.27
N ALA A 27 39.00 -26.25 -16.93
CA ALA A 27 37.60 -26.63 -16.90
C ALA A 27 37.11 -26.78 -15.46
N ALA A 28 36.30 -25.82 -15.00
CA ALA A 28 35.54 -25.96 -13.78
C ALA A 28 34.55 -27.10 -13.98
N ALA A 29 34.63 -28.09 -13.09
CA ALA A 29 33.72 -29.22 -13.04
C ALA A 29 32.27 -28.73 -13.08
N VAL A 30 31.52 -29.24 -14.06
CA VAL A 30 30.06 -29.13 -14.08
C VAL A 30 29.59 -29.99 -12.91
N GLU A 31 29.35 -29.35 -11.78
CA GLU A 31 28.62 -29.97 -10.68
C GLU A 31 27.18 -30.15 -11.19
N GLU A 32 26.82 -31.40 -11.50
CA GLU A 32 25.47 -31.77 -11.87
C GLU A 32 24.54 -31.28 -10.77
N THR A 33 23.70 -30.31 -11.12
CA THR A 33 22.62 -29.85 -10.25
C THR A 33 21.71 -31.06 -10.04
N PRO A 34 21.45 -31.51 -8.80
CA PRO A 34 20.51 -32.59 -8.61
C PRO A 34 19.16 -32.10 -9.13
N ALA A 35 18.54 -32.90 -10.00
CA ALA A 35 17.16 -32.69 -10.43
C ALA A 35 16.29 -32.63 -9.16
N ILE A 36 15.74 -31.46 -8.87
CA ILE A 36 14.75 -31.32 -7.80
C ILE A 36 13.42 -31.72 -8.43
N GLU A 37 13.16 -33.04 -8.43
CA GLU A 37 11.83 -33.58 -8.59
C GLU A 37 11.04 -33.32 -7.30
N GLY A 38 9.87 -32.70 -7.42
CA GLY A 38 8.87 -32.68 -6.35
C GLY A 38 8.37 -31.30 -6.00
N ASP A 39 7.05 -31.14 -6.12
CA ASP A 39 6.23 -30.02 -5.68
C ASP A 39 6.46 -29.63 -4.21
N ASP A 40 7.48 -28.82 -3.90
CA ASP A 40 7.51 -28.08 -2.64
C ASP A 40 6.60 -26.85 -2.77
N VAL A 41 5.28 -27.11 -2.78
CA VAL A 41 4.29 -26.10 -2.44
C VAL A 41 4.60 -25.72 -0.99
N VAL A 42 5.38 -24.65 -0.80
CA VAL A 42 5.54 -24.05 0.51
C VAL A 42 4.15 -23.60 0.92
N GLU A 43 3.50 -24.40 1.76
CA GLU A 43 2.18 -24.13 2.30
C GLU A 43 2.26 -22.82 3.08
N HIS A 44 1.90 -21.71 2.43
CA HIS A 44 1.93 -20.40 3.05
C HIS A 44 0.82 -20.35 4.09
N SER A 45 1.19 -20.63 5.35
CA SER A 45 0.29 -20.67 6.51
C SER A 45 -0.15 -19.27 6.96
N MET A 46 -0.56 -18.42 6.02
CA MET A 46 -1.14 -17.11 6.34
C MET A 46 -2.58 -17.34 6.79
N ASN A 47 -2.82 -17.27 8.10
CA ASN A 47 -4.14 -17.49 8.68
C ASN A 47 -4.79 -16.16 9.07
N ILE A 48 -5.62 -15.64 8.17
CA ILE A 48 -6.53 -14.51 8.41
C ILE A 48 -8.00 -14.96 8.39
N ASN A 49 -8.28 -16.23 8.71
CA ASN A 49 -9.61 -16.84 8.59
C ASN A 49 -10.68 -16.13 9.45
N ALA A 50 -10.26 -15.37 10.47
CA ALA A 50 -11.16 -14.54 11.28
C ALA A 50 -11.55 -13.19 10.64
N ALA A 51 -10.94 -12.84 9.50
CA ALA A 51 -11.20 -11.62 8.75
C ALA A 51 -11.92 -11.88 7.42
N VAL A 52 -11.87 -13.11 6.91
CA VAL A 52 -12.48 -13.52 5.63
C VAL A 52 -13.59 -14.54 5.84
N ASP A 53 -14.57 -14.54 4.95
CA ASP A 53 -15.59 -15.58 4.92
C ASP A 53 -14.97 -16.95 4.60
N LYS A 54 -15.63 -18.03 5.02
CA LYS A 54 -15.17 -19.41 4.85
C LYS A 54 -14.86 -19.77 3.39
N ALA A 55 -15.58 -19.19 2.44
CA ALA A 55 -15.35 -19.40 1.00
C ALA A 55 -14.04 -18.77 0.47
N TYR A 56 -13.40 -17.91 1.26
CA TYR A 56 -12.19 -17.18 0.90
C TYR A 56 -10.99 -17.52 1.80
N GLU A 57 -11.15 -18.47 2.73
CA GLU A 57 -10.04 -19.01 3.53
C GLU A 57 -9.01 -19.69 2.61
N GLY A 58 -7.71 -19.43 2.86
CA GLY A 58 -6.60 -20.00 2.08
C GLY A 58 -6.26 -19.28 0.76
N LYS A 59 -7.03 -18.25 0.38
CA LYS A 59 -6.68 -17.38 -0.75
C LYS A 59 -5.50 -16.47 -0.41
N ASN A 60 -4.71 -16.14 -1.42
CA ASN A 60 -3.60 -15.22 -1.27
C ASN A 60 -4.08 -13.75 -1.24
N PHE A 61 -3.22 -12.80 -0.86
CA PHE A 61 -3.66 -11.41 -0.66
C PHE A 61 -4.03 -10.72 -1.97
N THR A 62 -3.37 -11.08 -3.07
CA THR A 62 -3.68 -10.59 -4.41
C THR A 62 -5.07 -11.02 -4.86
N GLU A 63 -5.43 -12.29 -4.68
CA GLU A 63 -6.76 -12.83 -4.94
C GLU A 63 -7.83 -12.21 -4.02
N LEU A 64 -7.51 -12.01 -2.74
CA LEU A 64 -8.40 -11.33 -1.81
C LEU A 64 -8.64 -9.87 -2.22
N CYS A 65 -7.67 -9.18 -2.81
CA CYS A 65 -7.88 -7.81 -3.31
C CYS A 65 -8.93 -7.74 -4.43
N GLU A 66 -9.08 -8.81 -5.21
CA GLU A 66 -10.07 -8.92 -6.28
C GLU A 66 -11.44 -9.39 -5.79
N ALA A 67 -11.51 -9.97 -4.59
CA ALA A 67 -12.74 -10.45 -3.99
C ALA A 67 -13.74 -9.32 -3.67
N PRO A 68 -15.06 -9.63 -3.68
CA PRO A 68 -16.10 -8.69 -3.24
C PRO A 68 -15.97 -8.35 -1.76
N ILE A 69 -16.63 -7.28 -1.32
CA ILE A 69 -16.56 -6.87 0.09
C ILE A 69 -17.21 -7.90 1.02
N SER A 70 -18.25 -8.59 0.58
CA SER A 70 -18.86 -9.72 1.31
C SER A 70 -17.88 -10.87 1.64
N ALA A 71 -16.72 -10.93 0.97
CA ALA A 71 -15.67 -11.88 1.33
C ALA A 71 -15.02 -11.56 2.69
N LEU A 72 -15.28 -10.40 3.30
CA LEU A 72 -14.88 -10.08 4.66
C LEU A 72 -15.91 -10.61 5.68
N GLN A 73 -15.44 -11.31 6.69
CA GLN A 73 -16.30 -11.94 7.69
C GLN A 73 -17.15 -10.92 8.45
N GLY A 74 -18.47 -11.10 8.44
CA GLY A 74 -19.42 -10.26 9.18
C GLY A 74 -20.01 -9.10 8.36
N ILE A 75 -19.75 -9.07 7.06
CA ILE A 75 -20.51 -8.29 6.08
C ILE A 75 -21.53 -9.23 5.44
N ALA A 76 -22.76 -8.75 5.22
CA ALA A 76 -23.80 -9.53 4.57
C ALA A 76 -23.74 -9.37 3.04
N GLU A 77 -24.05 -10.43 2.28
CA GLU A 77 -23.95 -10.41 0.81
C GLU A 77 -24.73 -9.26 0.13
N TRP A 78 -25.89 -8.87 0.67
CA TRP A 78 -26.70 -7.77 0.13
C TRP A 78 -25.97 -6.43 0.12
N THR A 79 -24.89 -6.26 0.90
CA THR A 79 -24.09 -5.04 0.84
C THR A 79 -23.39 -4.88 -0.49
N ASP A 80 -23.07 -5.97 -1.20
CA ASP A 80 -22.45 -5.88 -2.52
C ASP A 80 -23.43 -5.25 -3.54
N ASP A 81 -24.71 -5.61 -3.46
CA ASP A 81 -25.78 -5.01 -4.27
C ASP A 81 -26.02 -3.55 -3.88
N LEU A 82 -26.02 -3.23 -2.57
CA LEU A 82 -26.16 -1.87 -2.09
C LEU A 82 -25.04 -0.98 -2.65
N VAL A 83 -23.79 -1.45 -2.58
CA VAL A 83 -22.57 -0.79 -3.08
C VAL A 83 -22.64 -0.54 -4.59
N SER A 84 -23.24 -1.47 -5.35
CA SER A 84 -23.43 -1.32 -6.80
C SER A 84 -24.44 -0.23 -7.19
N GLY A 85 -25.39 0.08 -6.32
CA GLY A 85 -26.45 1.08 -6.52
C GLY A 85 -26.08 2.51 -6.10
N PHE A 86 -24.95 2.72 -5.41
CA PHE A 86 -24.49 4.08 -5.08
C PHE A 86 -24.19 4.86 -6.37
N PRO A 87 -24.51 6.16 -6.45
CA PRO A 87 -24.01 7.08 -7.49
C PRO A 87 -22.47 7.29 -7.51
N ARG A 88 -21.69 6.33 -6.98
CA ARG A 88 -20.28 6.34 -6.53
C ARG A 88 -20.07 7.24 -5.30
N PRO A 89 -19.47 6.69 -4.21
CA PRO A 89 -18.04 6.41 -4.16
C PRO A 89 -17.63 5.07 -3.53
N VAL A 90 -18.57 4.16 -3.21
CA VAL A 90 -18.23 2.98 -2.41
C VAL A 90 -17.49 1.93 -3.27
N PRO A 91 -16.33 1.46 -2.81
CA PRO A 91 -15.52 0.49 -3.56
C PRO A 91 -16.17 -0.88 -3.62
N LEU A 92 -16.05 -1.59 -4.75
CA LEU A 92 -16.71 -2.87 -5.01
C LEU A 92 -15.92 -4.10 -4.55
N THR A 93 -14.61 -3.95 -4.32
CA THR A 93 -13.70 -5.04 -3.95
C THR A 93 -12.93 -4.68 -2.70
N ILE A 94 -12.42 -5.69 -2.00
CA ILE A 94 -11.53 -5.47 -0.84
C ILE A 94 -10.35 -4.57 -1.24
N GLY A 95 -9.74 -4.80 -2.41
CA GLY A 95 -8.63 -3.99 -2.90
C GLY A 95 -8.99 -2.50 -3.07
N LYS A 96 -10.18 -2.22 -3.62
CA LYS A 96 -10.66 -0.84 -3.76
C LYS A 96 -11.04 -0.24 -2.40
N LEU A 97 -11.53 -1.04 -1.46
CA LEU A 97 -11.88 -0.62 -0.10
C LEU A 97 -10.63 -0.23 0.69
N GLY A 98 -9.57 -1.01 0.61
CA GLY A 98 -8.31 -0.70 1.27
C GLY A 98 -7.64 0.57 0.74
N LYS A 99 -7.82 0.88 -0.55
CA LYS A 99 -7.27 2.09 -1.21
C LYS A 99 -8.22 3.29 -1.20
N TRP A 100 -9.35 3.19 -0.50
CA TRP A 100 -10.40 4.19 -0.59
C TRP A 100 -10.04 5.48 0.15
N LYS A 101 -9.83 6.57 -0.60
CA LYS A 101 -9.31 7.84 -0.06
C LYS A 101 -10.13 8.39 1.12
N TYR A 102 -11.45 8.25 1.11
CA TYR A 102 -12.32 8.78 2.17
C TYR A 102 -12.13 8.03 3.48
N PHE A 103 -12.00 6.70 3.41
CA PHE A 103 -11.61 5.90 4.57
C PHE A 103 -10.21 6.29 5.07
N LEU A 104 -9.23 6.43 4.17
CA LEU A 104 -7.87 6.80 4.56
C LEU A 104 -7.83 8.17 5.26
N TRP A 105 -8.59 9.15 4.77
CA TRP A 105 -8.74 10.45 5.42
C TRP A 105 -9.44 10.35 6.77
N ALA A 106 -10.59 9.68 6.83
CA ALA A 106 -11.34 9.48 8.06
C ALA A 106 -10.52 8.75 9.13
N ARG A 107 -9.74 7.73 8.74
CA ARG A 107 -8.79 7.02 9.60
C ARG A 107 -7.73 7.96 10.13
N ALA A 108 -7.08 8.74 9.26
CA ALA A 108 -6.04 9.69 9.68
C ALA A 108 -6.59 10.76 10.64
N ILE A 109 -7.76 11.33 10.32
CA ILE A 109 -8.45 12.29 11.19
C ILE A 109 -8.73 11.67 12.55
N THR A 110 -9.29 10.46 12.58
CA THR A 110 -9.64 9.78 13.84
C THR A 110 -8.41 9.48 14.69
N VAL A 111 -7.35 8.93 14.09
CA VAL A 111 -6.10 8.62 14.80
C VAL A 111 -5.46 9.88 15.39
N LEU A 112 -5.45 10.99 14.64
CA LEU A 112 -4.88 12.24 15.11
C LEU A 112 -5.78 12.97 16.11
N ALA A 113 -7.11 12.83 16.01
CA ALA A 113 -8.07 13.38 16.97
C ALA A 113 -7.85 12.82 18.39
N GLU A 114 -7.41 11.57 18.52
CA GLU A 114 -7.04 10.98 19.81
C GLU A 114 -5.85 11.69 20.47
N LYS A 115 -5.03 12.42 19.70
CA LYS A 115 -3.88 13.18 20.19
C LYS A 115 -4.20 14.65 20.43
N GLU A 116 -5.41 15.11 20.13
CA GLU A 116 -5.82 16.47 20.45
C GLU A 116 -6.03 16.67 21.95
N ILE A 117 -5.28 17.62 22.51
CA ILE A 117 -5.44 18.05 23.89
C ILE A 117 -6.33 19.30 23.92
N GLU A 118 -7.48 19.18 24.59
CA GLU A 118 -8.47 20.24 24.75
C GLU A 118 -7.83 21.54 25.27
N GLY A 119 -8.13 22.68 24.66
CA GLY A 119 -7.66 23.99 25.11
C GLY A 119 -6.14 24.25 25.00
N LYS A 120 -5.34 23.30 24.49
CA LYS A 120 -3.89 23.47 24.31
C LYS A 120 -3.48 23.75 22.86
N ARG A 121 -4.40 24.27 22.05
CA ARG A 121 -4.08 24.68 20.68
C ARG A 121 -3.21 25.93 20.70
N GLU A 122 -2.09 25.91 20.00
CA GLU A 122 -1.22 27.07 19.87
C GLU A 122 -1.97 28.24 19.20
N LYS A 123 -1.80 29.44 19.76
CA LYS A 123 -2.49 30.64 19.30
C LYS A 123 -2.02 31.02 17.90
N GLY A 124 -2.98 31.20 16.99
CA GLY A 124 -2.70 31.57 15.60
C GLY A 124 -2.51 30.38 14.65
N ILE A 125 -2.64 29.14 15.12
CA ILE A 125 -2.52 27.95 14.25
C ILE A 125 -3.90 27.43 13.84
N SER A 126 -4.17 27.45 12.54
CA SER A 126 -5.26 26.71 11.90
C SER A 126 -4.76 25.37 11.35
N ILE A 127 -5.43 24.26 11.69
CA ILE A 127 -5.29 23.00 10.94
C ILE A 127 -5.67 23.29 9.49
N ASN A 128 -4.85 22.83 8.54
CA ASN A 128 -5.10 23.03 7.11
C ASN A 128 -5.24 21.66 6.43
N ILE A 129 -6.44 21.08 6.52
CA ILE A 129 -6.87 19.94 5.71
C ILE A 129 -7.98 20.36 4.74
N ASN A 130 -7.93 21.61 4.27
CA ASN A 130 -8.97 22.27 3.48
C ASN A 130 -9.33 21.51 2.20
N LYS A 131 -8.36 20.79 1.61
CA LYS A 131 -8.60 19.93 0.43
C LYS A 131 -9.31 18.60 0.73
N GLY A 132 -9.58 18.32 2.01
CA GLY A 132 -10.22 17.09 2.47
C GLY A 132 -11.60 17.31 3.09
N LEU A 133 -11.99 18.57 3.33
CA LEU A 133 -13.24 18.94 3.98
C LEU A 133 -14.06 19.89 3.11
N ASP A 134 -15.36 19.91 3.34
CA ASP A 134 -16.18 21.03 2.87
C ASP A 134 -15.74 22.35 3.54
N VAL A 135 -15.85 23.46 2.80
CA VAL A 135 -15.50 24.82 3.26
C VAL A 135 -16.19 25.17 4.58
N ALA A 136 -17.42 24.67 4.79
CA ALA A 136 -18.18 24.87 6.01
C ALA A 136 -17.55 24.24 7.27
N HIS A 137 -16.55 23.36 7.12
CA HIS A 137 -15.98 22.57 8.21
C HIS A 137 -14.47 22.75 8.41
N GLU A 138 -13.79 23.51 7.54
CA GLU A 138 -12.33 23.71 7.58
C GLU A 138 -11.80 24.33 8.89
N HIS A 139 -12.66 25.02 9.65
CA HIS A 139 -12.29 25.71 10.89
C HIS A 139 -12.40 24.84 12.16
N LYS A 140 -12.96 23.64 12.07
CA LYS A 140 -13.21 22.74 13.21
C LYS A 140 -11.93 22.00 13.67
N SER A 141 -11.91 21.57 14.93
CA SER A 141 -10.92 20.62 15.45
C SER A 141 -11.13 19.21 14.89
N LEU A 142 -10.12 18.34 14.94
CA LEU A 142 -10.25 16.96 14.47
C LEU A 142 -11.31 16.19 15.27
N LYS A 143 -11.44 16.42 16.58
CA LYS A 143 -12.52 15.86 17.40
C LYS A 143 -13.90 16.30 16.94
N GLU A 144 -14.08 17.59 16.62
CA GLU A 144 -15.35 18.08 16.07
C GLU A 144 -15.61 17.50 14.68
N ILE A 145 -14.57 17.38 13.84
CA ILE A 145 -14.68 16.77 12.51
C ILE A 145 -15.07 15.30 12.60
N CYS A 146 -14.55 14.54 13.57
CA CYS A 146 -14.94 13.15 13.80
C CYS A 146 -16.45 12.99 14.07
N ALA A 147 -17.12 14.00 14.60
CA ALA A 147 -18.55 13.97 14.89
C ALA A 147 -19.43 14.38 13.70
N LEU A 148 -18.85 14.85 12.60
CA LEU A 148 -19.58 15.26 11.40
C LEU A 148 -19.98 14.06 10.53
N PRO A 149 -21.01 14.18 9.68
CA PRO A 149 -21.39 13.14 8.72
C PRO A 149 -20.32 12.92 7.64
N PRO A 150 -20.30 11.76 6.95
CA PRO A 150 -19.37 11.51 5.85
C PRO A 150 -19.37 12.58 4.75
N SER A 151 -20.53 13.18 4.44
CA SER A 151 -20.66 14.30 3.49
C SER A 151 -19.83 15.54 3.83
N ALA A 152 -19.38 15.70 5.07
CA ALA A 152 -18.43 16.76 5.43
C ALA A 152 -17.05 16.59 4.79
N LEU A 153 -16.72 15.38 4.28
CA LEU A 153 -15.52 15.15 3.49
C LEU A 153 -15.72 15.63 2.05
N GLN A 154 -14.73 16.37 1.54
CA GLN A 154 -14.83 16.95 0.20
C GLN A 154 -15.02 15.88 -0.89
N GLY A 155 -16.14 15.95 -1.60
CA GLY A 155 -16.48 15.05 -2.71
C GLY A 155 -17.39 13.89 -2.34
N ILE A 156 -17.87 13.81 -1.10
CA ILE A 156 -19.05 13.01 -0.74
C ILE A 156 -20.26 13.95 -0.80
N ALA A 157 -21.33 13.54 -1.48
CA ALA A 157 -22.55 14.33 -1.53
C ALA A 157 -23.42 14.05 -0.29
N GLU A 158 -24.12 15.06 0.25
CA GLU A 158 -25.05 14.90 1.38
C GLU A 158 -26.09 13.79 1.17
N ARG A 159 -26.56 13.61 -0.08
CA ARG A 159 -27.50 12.53 -0.44
C ARG A 159 -26.95 11.11 -0.19
N SER A 160 -25.65 10.95 0.03
CA SER A 160 -25.01 9.66 0.31
C SER A 160 -24.96 9.32 1.79
N ASP A 161 -25.26 10.25 2.70
CA ASP A 161 -25.26 9.98 4.15
C ASP A 161 -26.28 8.90 4.57
N PRO A 162 -27.51 8.83 4.01
CA PRO A 162 -28.44 7.74 4.30
C PRO A 162 -27.89 6.37 3.90
N ASP A 163 -27.15 6.31 2.79
CA ASP A 163 -26.55 5.07 2.31
C ASP A 163 -25.42 4.61 3.26
N PHE A 164 -24.60 5.54 3.77
CA PHE A 164 -23.63 5.24 4.83
C PHE A 164 -24.30 4.79 6.13
N ALA A 165 -25.40 5.43 6.51
CA ALA A 165 -26.16 5.06 7.70
C ALA A 165 -26.72 3.62 7.61
N SER A 166 -27.06 3.14 6.41
CA SER A 166 -27.55 1.77 6.20
C SER A 166 -26.52 0.68 6.59
N ILE A 167 -25.22 1.01 6.50
CA ILE A 167 -24.11 0.17 6.96
C ILE A 167 -23.56 0.60 8.33
N ARG A 168 -24.35 1.37 9.09
CA ARG A 168 -24.05 1.87 10.45
C ARG A 168 -22.86 2.83 10.52
N ILE A 169 -22.63 3.59 9.46
CA ILE A 169 -21.64 4.68 9.42
C ILE A 169 -22.40 6.00 9.45
N HIS A 170 -22.42 6.66 10.61
CA HIS A 170 -23.13 7.94 10.76
C HIS A 170 -22.18 9.14 10.74
N THR A 171 -20.92 8.93 11.09
CA THR A 171 -19.92 9.99 11.24
C THR A 171 -18.61 9.65 10.55
N ILE A 172 -17.77 10.67 10.32
CA ILE A 172 -16.38 10.49 9.89
C ILE A 172 -15.62 9.62 10.90
N GLY A 173 -15.92 9.75 12.19
CA GLY A 173 -15.36 8.88 13.24
C GLY A 173 -15.74 7.42 13.07
N ASP A 174 -17.00 7.12 12.73
CA ASP A 174 -17.45 5.75 12.45
C ASP A 174 -16.73 5.18 11.23
N LEU A 175 -16.63 5.97 10.15
CA LEU A 175 -15.91 5.60 8.94
C LEU A 175 -14.42 5.33 9.24
N GLY A 176 -13.78 6.19 10.03
CA GLY A 176 -12.38 6.05 10.41
C GLY A 176 -12.09 4.85 11.30
N LYS A 177 -13.09 4.35 12.03
CA LYS A 177 -13.01 3.15 12.91
C LYS A 177 -13.59 1.90 12.25
N TRP A 178 -13.99 1.98 10.98
CA TRP A 178 -14.71 0.91 10.32
C TRP A 178 -13.82 -0.32 10.09
N LYS A 179 -14.01 -1.37 10.89
CA LYS A 179 -13.12 -2.54 10.95
C LYS A 179 -12.85 -3.18 9.60
N PHE A 180 -13.86 -3.24 8.72
CA PHE A 180 -13.74 -3.88 7.41
C PHE A 180 -12.80 -3.12 6.48
N ALA A 181 -12.85 -1.79 6.51
CA ALA A 181 -11.93 -0.96 5.74
C ALA A 181 -10.50 -1.03 6.28
N HIS A 182 -10.32 -1.22 7.61
CA HIS A 182 -9.01 -1.50 8.19
C HIS A 182 -8.45 -2.85 7.73
N TRP A 183 -9.26 -3.92 7.75
CA TRP A 183 -8.83 -5.23 7.22
C TRP A 183 -8.49 -5.15 5.74
N ALA A 184 -9.34 -4.50 4.94
CA ALA A 184 -9.08 -4.30 3.52
C ALA A 184 -7.79 -3.53 3.26
N ALA A 185 -7.52 -2.48 4.02
CA ALA A 185 -6.27 -1.72 3.90
C ALA A 185 -5.05 -2.58 4.28
N ALA A 186 -5.16 -3.41 5.32
CA ALA A 186 -4.09 -4.34 5.70
C ALA A 186 -3.84 -5.40 4.62
N ILE A 187 -4.90 -5.99 4.07
CA ILE A 187 -4.81 -6.97 2.96
C ILE A 187 -4.11 -6.33 1.76
N VAL A 188 -4.49 -5.11 1.37
CA VAL A 188 -3.85 -4.37 0.28
C VAL A 188 -2.36 -4.14 0.55
N SER A 189 -1.99 -3.72 1.76
CA SER A 189 -0.59 -3.49 2.11
C SER A 189 0.23 -4.78 2.07
N MET A 190 -0.35 -5.92 2.45
CA MET A 190 0.34 -7.21 2.39
C MET A 190 0.42 -7.74 0.96
N ALA A 191 -0.60 -7.50 0.12
CA ALA A 191 -0.57 -7.87 -1.30
C ALA A 191 0.60 -7.21 -2.06
N GLU A 192 1.00 -6.00 -1.67
CA GLU A 192 2.18 -5.32 -2.25
C GLU A 192 3.52 -6.01 -1.95
N LEU A 193 3.55 -6.85 -0.91
CA LEU A 193 4.73 -7.63 -0.49
C LEU A 193 4.66 -9.08 -0.97
N GLU A 194 3.58 -9.46 -1.66
CA GLU A 194 3.39 -10.80 -2.14
C GLU A 194 4.23 -11.03 -3.39
N HIS A 195 5.16 -11.98 -3.32
CA HIS A 195 5.86 -12.47 -4.49
C HIS A 195 5.08 -13.65 -5.07
N VAL A 196 4.64 -13.51 -6.32
CA VAL A 196 3.96 -14.59 -7.07
C VAL A 196 4.91 -15.76 -7.36
N ASP A 197 6.22 -15.55 -7.17
CA ASP A 197 7.28 -16.50 -7.51
C ASP A 197 8.12 -16.80 -6.25
N VAL A 198 7.81 -17.93 -5.60
CA VAL A 198 8.52 -18.41 -4.39
C VAL A 198 9.97 -18.84 -4.69
N SER A 199 10.35 -18.87 -5.96
CA SER A 199 11.64 -19.34 -6.49
C SER A 199 12.81 -18.36 -6.29
N ALA A 200 12.55 -17.11 -5.90
CA ALA A 200 13.51 -16.01 -6.06
C ALA A 200 14.29 -15.61 -4.79
N HIS A 201 14.13 -16.32 -3.67
CA HIS A 201 14.93 -16.09 -2.47
C HIS A 201 15.89 -17.27 -2.23
N LYS A 202 17.06 -17.20 -2.88
CA LYS A 202 18.30 -17.85 -2.46
C LYS A 202 19.30 -16.79 -2.02
#